data_AF-A0A7S4FI64-F1
#
_entry.id   AF-A0A7S4FI64-F1
#
_cell.length_a   1.000
_cell.length_b   1.000
_cell.length_c   1.000
_cell.angle_alpha   90.00
_cell.angle_beta   90.00
_cell.angle_gamma   90.00
#
_symmetry.space_group_name_H-M   'P 1'
#
loop_
_entity.id
_entity.type
_entity.pdbx_description
1 polymer ?
#
loop_
_entity_poly.entity_id
_entity_poly.type
_entity_poly.pdbx_seq_one_letter_code
_entity_poly.pdbx_strand_id
1 'polypeptide(L)'
;MKQIHVSNTAMLDDILIRAEQYQQLRHRHIIEYKDCFAHTDEFHARFVIIAMPYFSKGEITSLLESSLQVEEKMLLKIGVQVADALCYLHTLKPSGIVHRDIKPE
;
A
#
# COMPACT_ATOMS: atom_id res chain seq x y z
N MET A 1 -1.15 -0.73 10.33
CA MET A 1 -2.02 -1.92 10.21
C MET A 1 -3.23 -1.51 9.40
N LYS A 2 -3.70 -2.36 8.47
CA LYS A 2 -4.93 -2.13 7.68
C LYS A 2 -5.86 -3.32 7.86
N GLN A 3 -7.15 -3.04 8.03
CA GLN A 3 -8.20 -4.05 8.18
C GLN A 3 -9.17 -3.91 7.01
N ILE A 4 -9.45 -5.02 6.33
CA ILE A 4 -10.33 -5.06 5.16
C ILE A 4 -11.48 -6.01 5.48
N HIS A 5 -12.70 -5.48 5.53
CA HIS A 5 -13.91 -6.29 5.73
C HIS A 5 -14.18 -7.18 4.51
N VAL A 6 -14.59 -8.42 4.75
CA VAL A 6 -14.82 -9.41 3.70
C VAL A 6 -16.19 -10.05 3.84
N SER A 7 -16.95 -10.06 2.74
CA SER A 7 -18.32 -10.57 2.70
C SER A 7 -18.45 -12.05 2.37
N ASN A 8 -17.44 -12.65 1.71
CA ASN A 8 -17.46 -14.07 1.34
C ASN A 8 -16.04 -14.68 1.28
N THR A 9 -15.97 -16.01 1.24
CA THR A 9 -14.68 -16.74 1.29
C THR A 9 -13.83 -16.52 0.04
N ALA A 10 -14.42 -16.43 -1.15
CA ALA A 10 -13.66 -16.21 -2.39
C ALA A 10 -12.92 -14.86 -2.38
N MET A 11 -13.56 -13.80 -1.88
CA MET A 11 -12.95 -12.49 -1.70
C MET A 11 -11.83 -12.52 -0.64
N LEU A 12 -11.96 -13.36 0.39
CA LEU A 12 -10.94 -13.53 1.43
C LEU A 12 -9.66 -14.11 0.84
N ASP A 13 -9.78 -15.21 0.11
CA ASP A 13 -8.64 -15.91 -0.52
C ASP A 13 -7.94 -14.99 -1.52
N ASP A 14 -8.71 -14.27 -2.34
CA ASP A 14 -8.22 -13.31 -3.31
C ASP A 14 -7.38 -12.19 -2.68
N ILE A 15 -7.82 -11.66 -1.54
CA ILE A 15 -7.11 -10.58 -0.84
C ILE A 15 -5.85 -11.11 -0.16
N LEU A 16 -5.92 -12.30 0.46
CA LEU A 16 -4.75 -12.92 1.10
C LEU A 16 -3.66 -13.24 0.08
N ILE A 17 -4.01 -13.88 -1.05
CA ILE A 17 -3.06 -14.18 -2.12
C ILE A 17 -2.38 -12.90 -2.61
N ARG A 18 -3.15 -11.83 -2.82
CA ARG A 18 -2.58 -10.53 -3.22
C ARG A 18 -1.68 -9.94 -2.12
N ALA A 19 -2.08 -10.00 -0.86
CA ALA A 19 -1.28 -9.48 0.24
C ALA A 19 0.05 -10.24 0.38
N GLU A 20 0.04 -11.57 0.25
CA GLU A 20 1.23 -12.43 0.24
C GLU A 20 2.18 -12.11 -0.93
N GLN A 21 1.65 -11.83 -2.12
CA GLN A 21 2.47 -11.35 -3.24
C GLN A 21 3.15 -10.02 -2.91
N TYR A 22 2.43 -9.10 -2.26
CA TYR A 22 2.97 -7.81 -1.83
C TYR A 22 4.02 -7.95 -0.72
N GLN A 23 3.94 -9.00 0.11
CA GLN A 23 4.99 -9.33 1.09
C GLN A 23 6.33 -9.69 0.45
N GLN A 24 6.39 -10.03 -0.84
CA GLN A 24 7.65 -10.31 -1.54
C GLN A 24 8.32 -9.05 -2.09
N LEU A 25 7.62 -7.91 -2.10
CA LEU A 25 8.16 -6.67 -2.65
C LEU A 25 9.20 -6.07 -1.71
N ARG A 26 10.38 -5.75 -2.25
CA ARG A 26 11.49 -5.16 -1.50
C ARG A 26 11.99 -3.92 -2.22
N HIS A 27 11.45 -2.77 -1.81
CA HIS A 27 11.85 -1.47 -2.37
C HIS A 27 11.69 -0.36 -1.34
N ARG A 28 12.67 0.54 -1.25
CA ARG A 28 12.71 1.61 -0.22
C ARG A 28 11.57 2.62 -0.29
N HIS A 29 10.93 2.73 -1.46
CA HIS A 29 9.80 3.64 -1.72
C HIS A 29 8.46 2.89 -1.87
N ILE A 30 8.41 1.62 -1.43
CA ILE A 30 7.18 0.82 -1.34
C ILE A 30 7.02 0.39 0.10
N ILE A 31 5.80 0.52 0.64
CA ILE A 31 5.51 0.09 2.00
C ILE A 31 5.60 -1.44 2.08
N GLU A 32 6.44 -1.93 3.00
CA GLU A 32 6.61 -3.36 3.23
C GLU A 32 5.38 -3.94 3.95
N TYR A 33 4.82 -5.00 3.37
CA TYR A 33 3.85 -5.84 4.07
C TYR A 33 4.64 -6.82 4.93
N LYS A 34 4.53 -6.67 6.25
CA LYS A 34 5.25 -7.50 7.22
C LYS A 34 4.56 -8.83 7.47
N ASP A 35 3.23 -8.80 7.51
CA ASP A 35 2.40 -9.97 7.76
C ASP A 35 0.99 -9.73 7.23
N CYS A 36 0.25 -10.79 6.92
CA CYS A 36 -1.17 -10.74 6.62
C CYS A 36 -1.90 -12.01 7.05
N PHE A 37 -3.08 -11.86 7.65
CA PHE A 37 -3.85 -12.99 8.15
C PHE A 37 -5.35 -12.67 8.20
N ALA A 38 -6.16 -13.72 8.18
CA ALA A 38 -7.59 -13.61 8.39
C ALA A 38 -7.92 -13.55 9.88
N HIS A 39 -8.92 -12.74 10.23
CA HIS A 39 -9.47 -12.65 11.57
C HIS A 39 -10.99 -12.65 11.49
N THR A 40 -11.64 -13.34 12.43
CA THR A 40 -13.09 -13.27 12.61
C THR A 40 -13.36 -12.70 13.98
N ASP A 41 -14.16 -11.65 14.05
CA ASP A 41 -14.52 -11.02 15.32
C ASP A 41 -15.66 -11.77 16.03
N GLU A 42 -16.05 -11.26 17.19
CA GLU A 42 -17.13 -11.82 18.02
C GLU A 42 -18.50 -11.77 17.34
N PHE A 43 -18.69 -10.91 16.34
CA PHE A 43 -19.91 -10.75 15.56
C PHE A 43 -19.91 -11.57 14.27
N HIS A 44 -18.95 -12.49 14.11
CA HIS A 44 -18.74 -13.30 12.91
C HIS A 44 -18.40 -12.49 11.66
N ALA A 45 -17.99 -11.23 11.81
CA ALA A 45 -17.48 -10.43 10.72
C ALA A 45 -16.04 -10.88 10.41
N ARG A 46 -15.75 -11.05 9.12
CA ARG A 46 -14.44 -11.53 8.65
C ARG A 46 -13.62 -10.37 8.11
N PHE A 47 -12.34 -10.38 8.46
CA PHE A 47 -11.39 -9.37 8.05
C PHE A 47 -10.10 -9.99 7.56
N VAL A 48 -9.49 -9.34 6.58
CA VAL A 48 -8.06 -9.51 6.30
C VAL A 48 -7.31 -8.38 6.98
N ILE A 49 -6.34 -8.75 7.80
CA ILE A 49 -5.46 -7.84 8.51
C ILE A 49 -4.11 -7.83 7.80
N ILE A 50 -3.58 -6.64 7.53
CA ILE A 50 -2.27 -6.43 6.93
C ILE A 50 -1.42 -5.61 7.91
N ALA A 51 -0.32 -6.21 8.37
CA ALA A 51 0.68 -5.57 9.20
C ALA A 51 1.71 -4.87 8.32
N MET A 52 1.98 -3.60 8.60
CA MET A 52 2.92 -2.75 7.85
C MET A 52 3.53 -1.70 8.79
N PRO A 53 4.73 -1.15 8.47
CA PRO A 53 5.31 -0.04 9.22
C PRO A 53 4.32 1.12 9.38
N TYR A 54 4.39 1.78 10.54
CA TYR A 54 3.66 3.03 10.77
C TYR A 54 4.52 4.23 10.38
N PHE A 55 3.96 5.11 9.55
CA PHE A 55 4.60 6.36 9.14
C PHE A 55 3.90 7.53 9.83
N SER A 56 4.57 8.13 10.82
CA SER A 56 3.98 9.16 11.68
C SER A 56 3.66 10.49 10.98
N LYS A 57 4.15 10.69 9.75
CA LYS A 57 3.91 11.91 8.97
C LYS A 57 2.62 11.89 8.14
N GLY A 58 1.87 10.79 8.17
CA GLY A 58 0.58 10.70 7.48
C GLY A 58 0.70 10.63 5.95
N GLU A 59 -0.41 10.96 5.29
CA GLU A 59 -0.58 10.92 3.84
C GLU A 59 -0.06 12.19 3.15
N ILE A 60 0.21 12.07 1.84
CA ILE A 60 0.64 13.22 1.03
C ILE A 60 -0.51 14.21 0.87
N THR A 61 -1.76 13.75 0.85
CA THR A 61 -2.96 14.60 0.83
C THR A 61 -2.92 15.69 1.91
N SER A 62 -2.54 15.34 3.15
CA SER A 62 -2.45 16.33 4.24
C SER A 62 -1.37 17.39 4.00
N LEU A 63 -0.30 17.06 3.28
CA LEU A 63 0.71 18.05 2.87
C LEU A 63 0.16 18.99 1.79
N LEU A 64 -0.60 18.45 0.83
CA LEU A 64 -1.17 19.20 -0.29
C LEU A 64 -2.35 20.08 0.11
N GLU A 65 -3.13 19.65 1.10
CA GLU A 65 -4.26 20.40 1.65
C GLU A 65 -3.82 21.47 2.67
N SER A 66 -2.58 21.42 3.13
CA SER A 66 -2.06 22.47 4.00
C SER A 66 -2.03 23.80 3.24
N SER A 67 -2.43 24.90 3.89
CA SER A 67 -2.38 26.25 3.31
C SER A 67 -0.95 26.79 3.10
N LEU A 68 0.06 25.97 3.40
CA LEU A 68 1.46 26.27 3.16
C LEU A 68 1.84 25.89 1.72
N GLN A 69 2.52 26.82 1.04
CA GLN A 69 3.13 26.50 -0.25
C GLN A 69 4.17 25.40 -0.06
N VAL A 70 3.93 24.25 -0.70
CA VAL A 70 4.91 23.17 -0.75
C VAL A 70 6.04 23.58 -1.69
N GLU A 71 7.28 23.53 -1.21
CA GLU A 71 8.45 23.85 -2.03
C GLU A 71 8.54 22.91 -3.24
N GLU A 72 8.82 23.46 -4.43
CA GLU A 72 8.98 22.69 -5.68
C GLU A 72 9.99 21.54 -5.53
N LYS A 73 11.08 21.79 -4.80
CA LYS A 73 12.11 20.80 -4.50
C LYS A 73 11.55 19.58 -3.75
N MET A 74 10.57 19.79 -2.86
CA MET A 74 9.90 18.71 -2.14
C MET A 74 8.99 17.92 -3.08
N LEU A 75 8.22 18.59 -3.94
CA LEU A 75 7.38 17.94 -4.95
C LEU A 75 8.20 17.08 -5.92
N LEU A 76 9.32 17.62 -6.43
CA LEU A 76 10.25 16.87 -7.29
C LEU A 76 10.81 15.63 -6.56
N LYS A 77 11.15 15.77 -5.28
CA LYS A 77 11.63 14.64 -4.48
C LYS A 77 10.57 13.55 -4.35
N ILE A 78 9.31 13.91 -4.08
CA ILE A 78 8.20 12.95 -4.03
C ILE A 78 8.02 12.28 -5.40
N GLY A 79 8.00 13.06 -6.49
CA GLY A 79 7.85 12.54 -7.85
C GLY A 79 8.92 11.53 -8.23
N VAL A 80 10.19 11.79 -7.91
CA VAL A 80 11.30 10.85 -8.13
C VAL A 80 11.12 9.57 -7.33
N GLN A 81 10.70 9.65 -6.06
CA GLN A 81 10.47 8.48 -5.22
C GLN A 81 9.33 7.59 -5.74
N VAL A 82 8.24 8.21 -6.21
CA VAL A 82 7.12 7.50 -6.85
C VAL A 82 7.57 6.84 -8.16
N ALA A 83 8.30 7.57 -9.00
CA ALA A 83 8.82 7.02 -10.27
C ALA A 83 9.77 5.83 -10.05
N ASP A 84 10.62 5.90 -9.02
CA ASP A 84 11.53 4.82 -8.62
C ASP A 84 10.76 3.56 -8.17
N ALA A 85 9.72 3.73 -7.35
CA ALA A 85 8.82 2.64 -6.94
C ALA A 85 8.09 2.00 -8.14
N LEU A 86 7.60 2.81 -9.08
CA LEU A 86 6.93 2.32 -10.28
C LEU A 86 7.89 1.59 -11.21
N CYS A 87 9.12 2.09 -11.35
CA CYS A 87 10.17 1.41 -12.11
C CYS A 87 10.44 0.02 -11.55
N TYR A 88 10.58 -0.10 -10.22
CA TYR A 88 10.72 -1.39 -9.56
C TYR A 88 9.54 -2.32 -9.87
N LEU A 89 8.29 -1.87 -9.69
CA LEU A 89 7.11 -2.72 -9.93
C LEU A 89 7.01 -3.18 -11.39
N HIS A 90 7.25 -2.29 -12.34
CA HIS A 90 7.14 -2.60 -13.77
C HIS A 90 8.25 -3.52 -14.28
N THR A 91 9.39 -3.59 -13.59
CA THR A 91 10.54 -4.41 -14.01
C THR A 91 10.55 -5.82 -13.40
N LEU A 92 9.62 -6.12 -12.49
CA LEU A 92 9.47 -7.46 -11.91
C LEU A 92 9.22 -8.54 -12.98
N LYS A 93 9.72 -9.76 -12.71
CA LYS A 93 9.59 -10.93 -13.57
C LYS A 93 8.74 -12.01 -12.88
N PRO A 94 8.00 -12.84 -13.64
CA PRO A 94 7.93 -12.90 -15.11
C PRO A 94 7.12 -11.77 -15.75
N SER A 95 6.23 -11.14 -14.99
CA SER A 95 5.39 -10.01 -15.42
C SER A 95 5.46 -8.89 -14.38
N GLY A 96 5.65 -7.66 -14.84
CA GLY A 96 5.60 -6.48 -13.98
C GLY A 96 4.21 -6.28 -13.36
N ILE A 97 4.15 -5.54 -12.26
CA ILE A 97 2.91 -5.19 -11.56
C ILE A 97 2.48 -3.77 -11.95
N VAL A 98 1.26 -3.61 -12.45
CA VAL A 98 0.65 -2.29 -12.67
C VAL A 98 -0.13 -1.89 -11.42
N HIS A 99 0.24 -0.78 -10.76
CA HIS A 99 -0.40 -0.36 -9.51
C HIS A 99 -1.88 0.02 -9.67
N ARG A 100 -2.25 0.67 -10.78
CA ARG A 100 -3.61 1.10 -11.18
C ARG A 100 -4.31 2.17 -10.33
N ASP A 101 -3.84 2.44 -9.12
CA ASP A 101 -4.44 3.45 -8.23
C ASP A 101 -3.37 4.39 -7.64
N ILE A 102 -2.57 5.03 -8.50
CA ILE A 102 -1.56 6.00 -8.05
C ILE A 102 -2.23 7.36 -7.92
N LYS A 103 -2.33 7.84 -6.67
CA LYS A 103 -2.92 9.12 -6.28
C LYS A 103 -2.39 9.54 -4.88
N PRO A 104 -2.61 10.79 -4.44
CA PRO A 104 -2.03 11.31 -3.19
C PRO A 104 -2.55 10.70 -1.87
N GLU A 105 -3.70 10.04 -1.91
CA GLU A 105 -4.35 9.29 -0.82
C GLU A 105 -3.65 7.95 -0.54
#